data_AF-A0A1F5WSY0-F1
#
_entry.id   AF-A0A1F5WSY0-F1
#
_cell.length_a   1.000
_cell.length_b   1.000
_cell.length_c   1.000
_cell.angle_alpha   90.00
_cell.angle_beta   90.00
_cell.angle_gamma   90.00
#
_symmetry.space_group_name_H-M   'P 1'
#
loop_
_entity.id
_entity.type
_entity.pdbx_description
1 polymer ?
#
loop_
_entity_poly.entity_id
_entity_poly.type
_entity_poly.pdbx_seq_one_letter_code
_entity_poly.pdbx_strand_id
1 'polypeptide(L)'
;MQSLFEFDFFGGVTKKAADASKKKELEAILERTIEEFGPGLDDGSFAKKLAFGVITNQKEIDDIIEKAAPEWPIPQIAPVDRNVLRVGLYELLYGERKEVPPKVAINESIELAKSFGGDSSGKFVNGVLGTVYRELGEPGKDDKGKKEYDNIDKLPKEELVGAVVARRDGKSKEIFLALVHDVFGFWTFTKGHLEKGEDIEDGAKRKIKEELGVKKIKISKKIGENEYIASDPKTGPTRRHVSFFLAETSDVALKLDSSGGLDDARWFDFEEVYELKMYPDIKHILETAIEELKK
;
A
#
# COMPACT_ATOMS: atom_id res chain seq x y z
N MET A 1 -9.82 -18.93 -4.41
CA MET A 1 -8.72 -19.61 -3.69
C MET A 1 -8.44 -21.00 -4.26
N GLN A 2 -9.40 -21.94 -4.28
CA GLN A 2 -9.19 -23.31 -4.78
C GLN A 2 -8.60 -23.37 -6.20
N SER A 3 -9.11 -22.57 -7.14
CA SER A 3 -8.57 -22.52 -8.51
C SER A 3 -7.13 -22.02 -8.57
N LEU A 4 -6.72 -21.10 -7.70
CA LEU A 4 -5.34 -20.62 -7.60
C LEU A 4 -4.41 -21.68 -6.98
N PHE A 5 -4.92 -22.41 -5.98
CA PHE A 5 -4.22 -23.55 -5.41
C PHE A 5 -3.96 -24.62 -6.48
N GLU A 6 -4.99 -25.02 -7.23
CA GLU A 6 -4.83 -25.98 -8.33
C GLU A 6 -3.89 -25.44 -9.43
N PHE A 7 -4.00 -24.16 -9.78
CA PHE A 7 -3.11 -23.52 -10.74
C PHE A 7 -1.63 -23.54 -10.32
N ASP A 8 -1.34 -23.37 -9.03
CA ASP A 8 0.02 -23.52 -8.48
C ASP A 8 0.56 -24.95 -8.71
N PHE A 9 -0.27 -26.00 -8.59
CA PHE A 9 0.16 -27.38 -8.87
C PHE A 9 0.52 -27.61 -10.34
N PHE A 10 -0.12 -26.89 -11.26
CA PHE A 10 0.21 -26.89 -12.69
C PHE A 10 1.35 -25.93 -13.05
N GLY A 11 2.16 -25.53 -12.06
CA GLY A 11 3.35 -24.71 -12.24
C GLY A 11 3.10 -23.20 -12.20
N GLY A 12 1.87 -22.76 -11.93
CA GLY A 12 1.51 -21.37 -11.64
C GLY A 12 1.96 -20.34 -12.68
N VAL A 13 2.21 -19.12 -12.22
CA VAL A 13 2.81 -18.05 -13.04
C VAL A 13 4.29 -18.33 -13.25
N THR A 14 4.74 -18.29 -14.51
CA THR A 14 6.16 -18.47 -14.85
C THR A 14 6.87 -17.13 -15.09
N LYS A 15 8.20 -17.12 -15.03
CA LYS A 15 9.04 -15.90 -15.23
C LYS A 15 8.84 -15.21 -16.58
N LYS A 16 8.25 -15.90 -17.57
CA LYS A 16 7.71 -15.26 -18.77
C LYS A 16 6.25 -14.93 -18.47
N ALA A 17 6.02 -13.65 -18.14
CA ALA A 17 4.75 -13.11 -17.68
C ALA A 17 3.53 -13.70 -18.38
N ALA A 18 2.54 -14.14 -17.60
CA ALA A 18 1.14 -14.36 -17.97
C ALA A 18 0.90 -14.73 -19.46
N ASP A 19 1.52 -15.81 -19.92
CA ASP A 19 1.35 -16.31 -21.28
C ASP A 19 -0.16 -16.54 -21.53
N ALA A 20 -0.66 -16.25 -22.73
CA ALA A 20 -2.08 -16.45 -23.05
C ALA A 20 -2.51 -17.89 -22.76
N SER A 21 -1.57 -18.84 -22.88
CA SER A 21 -1.72 -20.23 -22.47
C SER A 21 -2.00 -20.42 -20.97
N LYS A 22 -1.31 -19.69 -20.09
CA LYS A 22 -1.50 -19.76 -18.63
C LYS A 22 -2.80 -19.12 -18.19
N LYS A 23 -3.21 -18.02 -18.84
CA LYS A 23 -4.54 -17.44 -18.62
C LYS A 23 -5.65 -18.42 -19.01
N LYS A 24 -5.51 -19.08 -20.16
CA LYS A 24 -6.45 -20.10 -20.62
C LYS A 24 -6.51 -21.33 -19.71
N GLU A 25 -5.37 -21.74 -19.16
CA GLU A 25 -5.30 -22.81 -18.16
C GLU A 25 -6.04 -22.43 -16.87
N LEU A 26 -5.80 -21.23 -16.33
CA LEU A 26 -6.54 -20.73 -15.18
C LEU A 26 -8.04 -20.62 -15.45
N GLU A 27 -8.42 -20.17 -16.65
CA GLU A 27 -9.83 -20.08 -17.07
C GLU A 27 -10.51 -21.45 -17.03
N ALA A 28 -9.86 -22.48 -17.60
CA ALA A 28 -10.39 -23.84 -17.59
C ALA A 28 -10.51 -24.42 -16.16
N ILE A 29 -9.55 -24.11 -15.28
CA ILE A 29 -9.62 -24.49 -13.86
C ILE A 29 -10.79 -23.79 -13.17
N LEU A 30 -10.98 -22.49 -13.40
CA LEU A 30 -12.07 -21.70 -12.84
C LEU A 30 -13.43 -22.25 -13.26
N GLU A 31 -13.62 -22.52 -14.56
CA GLU A 31 -14.87 -23.07 -15.08
C GLU A 31 -15.24 -24.39 -14.41
N ARG A 32 -14.29 -25.33 -14.32
CA ARG A 32 -14.49 -26.60 -13.61
C ARG A 32 -14.81 -26.37 -12.13
N THR A 33 -14.07 -25.49 -11.45
CA THR A 33 -14.27 -25.21 -10.01
C THR A 33 -15.66 -24.62 -9.76
N ILE A 34 -16.12 -23.71 -10.62
CA ILE A 34 -17.44 -23.07 -10.50
C ILE A 34 -18.56 -24.09 -10.74
N GLU A 35 -18.41 -24.96 -11.75
CA GLU A 35 -19.39 -26.01 -12.02
C GLU A 35 -19.53 -26.99 -10.85
N GLU A 36 -18.42 -27.36 -10.21
CA GLU A 36 -18.41 -28.35 -9.13
C GLU A 36 -18.83 -27.77 -7.77
N PHE A 37 -18.33 -26.57 -7.41
CA PHE A 37 -18.48 -26.02 -6.05
C PHE A 37 -19.33 -24.75 -5.99
N GLY A 38 -19.69 -24.17 -7.13
CA GLY A 38 -20.47 -22.94 -7.23
C GLY A 38 -21.86 -23.07 -7.88
N PRO A 39 -22.60 -24.20 -7.78
CA PRO A 39 -23.92 -24.27 -8.41
C PRO A 39 -24.85 -23.21 -7.80
N GLY A 40 -25.28 -22.24 -8.62
CA GLY A 40 -26.13 -21.13 -8.20
C GLY A 40 -25.41 -19.81 -7.86
N LEU A 41 -24.08 -19.75 -8.01
CA LEU A 41 -23.37 -18.47 -8.15
C LEU A 41 -23.74 -17.83 -9.50
N ASP A 42 -23.43 -16.55 -9.70
CA ASP A 42 -23.64 -15.90 -11.01
C ASP A 42 -22.74 -16.53 -12.11
N ASP A 43 -22.57 -15.86 -13.25
CA ASP A 43 -21.66 -16.31 -14.33
C ASP A 43 -20.17 -16.49 -13.92
N GLY A 44 -19.83 -16.29 -12.65
CA GLY A 44 -18.51 -16.44 -12.08
C GLY A 44 -17.62 -15.24 -12.37
N SER A 45 -18.20 -14.14 -12.87
CA SER A 45 -17.46 -12.93 -13.28
C SER A 45 -16.58 -12.38 -12.16
N PHE A 46 -17.09 -12.33 -10.93
CA PHE A 46 -16.32 -11.89 -9.76
C PHE A 46 -15.11 -12.80 -9.49
N ALA A 47 -15.33 -14.13 -9.46
CA ALA A 47 -14.27 -15.10 -9.21
C ALA A 47 -13.19 -15.06 -10.32
N LYS A 48 -13.61 -14.90 -11.58
CA LYS A 48 -12.71 -14.70 -12.72
C LYS A 48 -11.91 -13.41 -12.58
N LYS A 49 -12.56 -12.25 -12.34
CA LYS A 49 -11.90 -10.94 -12.12
C LYS A 49 -10.84 -11.05 -11.02
N LEU A 50 -11.20 -11.67 -9.91
CA LEU A 50 -10.32 -11.85 -8.76
C LEU A 50 -9.10 -12.73 -9.08
N ALA A 51 -9.33 -13.93 -9.64
CA ALA A 51 -8.24 -14.86 -9.96
C ALA A 51 -7.28 -14.31 -11.02
N PHE A 52 -7.81 -13.69 -12.08
CA PHE A 52 -6.99 -13.04 -13.11
C PHE A 52 -6.21 -11.84 -12.57
N GLY A 53 -6.85 -11.05 -11.70
CA GLY A 53 -6.21 -9.94 -11.02
C GLY A 53 -5.04 -10.40 -10.15
N VAL A 54 -5.23 -11.46 -9.37
CA VAL A 54 -4.18 -12.06 -8.54
C VAL A 54 -3.00 -12.53 -9.40
N ILE A 55 -3.22 -13.31 -10.46
CA ILE A 55 -2.09 -13.81 -11.27
C ILE A 55 -1.37 -12.71 -12.05
N THR A 56 -2.09 -11.65 -12.43
CA THR A 56 -1.51 -10.50 -13.15
C THR A 56 -0.59 -9.69 -12.24
N ASN A 57 -0.97 -9.54 -10.97
CA ASN A 57 -0.23 -8.76 -9.97
C ASN A 57 0.59 -9.66 -9.02
N GLN A 58 0.74 -10.95 -9.33
CA GLN A 58 1.28 -11.93 -8.38
C GLN A 58 2.66 -11.56 -7.86
N LYS A 59 3.54 -11.03 -8.74
CA LYS A 59 4.89 -10.64 -8.33
C LYS A 59 4.86 -9.54 -7.26
N GLU A 60 4.10 -8.47 -7.49
CA GLU A 60 3.99 -7.35 -6.54
C GLU A 60 3.34 -7.81 -5.23
N ILE A 61 2.31 -8.64 -5.32
CA ILE A 61 1.65 -9.24 -4.15
C ILE A 61 2.63 -10.12 -3.36
N ASP A 62 3.38 -10.99 -4.04
CA ASP A 62 4.37 -11.87 -3.42
C ASP A 62 5.49 -11.05 -2.75
N ASP A 63 5.98 -9.99 -3.40
CA ASP A 63 6.98 -9.07 -2.83
C ASP A 63 6.44 -8.38 -1.54
N ILE A 64 5.16 -8.00 -1.53
CA ILE A 64 4.51 -7.41 -0.35
C ILE A 64 4.38 -8.42 0.80
N ILE A 65 4.03 -9.67 0.49
CA ILE A 65 3.94 -10.75 1.49
C ILE A 65 5.31 -10.94 2.16
N GLU A 66 6.39 -11.03 1.38
CA GLU A 66 7.74 -11.25 1.93
C GLU A 66 8.20 -10.09 2.81
N LYS A 67 7.83 -8.85 2.46
CA LYS A 67 8.14 -7.68 3.29
C LYS A 67 7.35 -7.67 4.59
N ALA A 68 6.08 -8.08 4.56
CA ALA A 68 5.24 -8.20 5.76
C ALA A 68 5.55 -9.44 6.61
N ALA A 69 6.21 -10.46 6.03
CA ALA A 69 6.59 -11.71 6.69
C ALA A 69 8.04 -12.12 6.30
N PRO A 70 9.06 -11.36 6.72
CA PRO A 70 10.45 -11.55 6.27
C PRO A 70 11.04 -12.91 6.68
N GLU A 71 10.54 -13.51 7.76
CA GLU A 71 10.95 -14.83 8.23
C GLU A 71 10.30 -15.99 7.43
N TRP A 72 9.36 -15.69 6.53
CA TRP A 72 8.59 -16.68 5.77
C TRP A 72 8.62 -16.37 4.27
N PRO A 73 9.71 -16.74 3.55
CA PRO A 73 9.76 -16.62 2.10
C PRO A 73 8.60 -17.34 1.41
N ILE A 74 8.17 -16.85 0.25
CA ILE A 74 6.99 -17.38 -0.47
C ILE A 74 6.97 -18.92 -0.63
N PRO A 75 8.09 -19.59 -0.98
CA PRO A 75 8.10 -21.05 -1.12
C PRO A 75 7.89 -21.81 0.21
N GLN A 76 8.13 -21.17 1.35
CA GLN A 76 7.98 -21.76 2.69
C GLN A 76 6.58 -21.58 3.26
N ILE A 77 5.78 -20.68 2.69
CA ILE A 77 4.38 -20.49 3.08
C ILE A 77 3.55 -21.65 2.54
N ALA A 78 2.70 -22.23 3.40
CA ALA A 78 1.77 -23.29 3.02
C ALA A 78 0.95 -22.86 1.78
N PRO A 79 0.76 -23.71 0.76
CA PRO A 79 0.11 -23.29 -0.49
C PRO A 79 -1.29 -22.71 -0.32
N VAL A 80 -2.05 -23.19 0.68
CA VAL A 80 -3.35 -22.61 1.04
C VAL A 80 -3.18 -21.19 1.56
N ASP A 81 -2.36 -21.00 2.60
CA ASP A 81 -2.13 -19.69 3.22
C ASP A 81 -1.57 -18.67 2.22
N ARG A 82 -0.64 -19.11 1.36
CA ARG A 82 -0.10 -18.28 0.28
C ARG A 82 -1.19 -17.79 -0.66
N ASN A 83 -2.07 -18.68 -1.12
CA ASN A 83 -3.15 -18.28 -2.04
C ASN A 83 -4.24 -17.47 -1.36
N VAL A 84 -4.50 -17.70 -0.07
CA VAL A 84 -5.38 -16.83 0.73
C VAL A 84 -4.78 -15.43 0.87
N LEU A 85 -3.50 -15.32 1.22
CA LEU A 85 -2.79 -14.03 1.30
C LEU A 85 -2.82 -13.30 -0.03
N ARG A 86 -2.57 -14.01 -1.14
CA ARG A 86 -2.60 -13.41 -2.47
C ARG A 86 -3.96 -12.82 -2.83
N VAL A 87 -5.05 -13.54 -2.53
CA VAL A 87 -6.41 -13.07 -2.74
C VAL A 87 -6.70 -11.85 -1.84
N GLY A 88 -6.46 -11.97 -0.54
CA GLY A 88 -6.75 -10.90 0.41
C GLY A 88 -5.97 -9.62 0.12
N LEU A 89 -4.68 -9.72 -0.24
CA LEU A 89 -3.88 -8.58 -0.63
C LEU A 89 -4.32 -7.98 -1.96
N TYR A 90 -4.70 -8.80 -2.94
CA TYR A 90 -5.24 -8.27 -4.18
C TYR A 90 -6.49 -7.43 -3.92
N GLU A 91 -7.42 -7.92 -3.10
CA GLU A 91 -8.63 -7.16 -2.73
C GLU A 91 -8.28 -5.89 -1.95
N LEU A 92 -7.31 -5.94 -1.03
CA LEU A 92 -6.88 -4.76 -0.28
C LEU A 92 -6.25 -3.67 -1.14
N LEU A 93 -5.45 -4.07 -2.12
CA LEU A 93 -4.62 -3.14 -2.92
C LEU A 93 -5.33 -2.67 -4.19
N TYR A 94 -6.16 -3.52 -4.80
CA TYR A 94 -6.78 -3.30 -6.11
C TYR A 94 -8.30 -3.42 -6.10
N GLY A 95 -8.90 -3.89 -5.01
CA GLY A 95 -10.34 -4.05 -4.90
C GLY A 95 -11.09 -2.73 -4.87
N GLU A 96 -12.31 -2.74 -5.39
CA GLU A 96 -13.21 -1.60 -5.33
C GLU A 96 -13.80 -1.50 -3.92
N ARG A 97 -13.38 -0.50 -3.14
CA ARG A 97 -13.78 -0.36 -1.72
C ARG A 97 -15.29 -0.23 -1.50
N LYS A 98 -16.03 0.21 -2.52
CA LYS A 98 -17.50 0.28 -2.50
C LYS A 98 -18.16 -1.10 -2.60
N GLU A 99 -17.48 -2.06 -3.23
CA GLU A 99 -17.95 -3.44 -3.36
C GLU A 99 -17.55 -4.24 -2.11
N VAL A 100 -16.27 -4.17 -1.72
CA VAL A 100 -15.73 -4.93 -0.58
C VAL A 100 -14.88 -4.01 0.32
N PRO A 101 -15.34 -3.69 1.54
CA PRO A 101 -14.55 -2.92 2.49
C PRO A 101 -13.26 -3.65 2.90
N PRO A 102 -12.12 -2.96 3.09
CA PRO A 102 -10.83 -3.58 3.43
C PRO A 102 -10.88 -4.54 4.63
N LYS A 103 -11.60 -4.17 5.70
CA LYS A 103 -11.76 -5.03 6.89
C LYS A 103 -12.53 -6.31 6.60
N VAL A 104 -13.50 -6.26 5.69
CA VAL A 104 -14.27 -7.43 5.26
C VAL A 104 -13.34 -8.36 4.50
N ALA A 105 -12.59 -7.87 3.50
CA ALA A 105 -11.61 -8.68 2.77
C ALA A 105 -10.58 -9.37 3.69
N ILE A 106 -10.10 -8.67 4.71
CA ILE A 106 -9.20 -9.24 5.73
C ILE A 106 -9.89 -10.36 6.52
N ASN A 107 -11.09 -10.10 7.05
CA ASN A 107 -11.82 -11.08 7.83
C ASN A 107 -12.15 -12.34 7.02
N GLU A 108 -12.63 -12.18 5.78
CA GLU A 108 -12.93 -13.31 4.89
C GLU A 108 -11.66 -14.12 4.59
N SER A 109 -10.53 -13.45 4.36
CA SER A 109 -9.25 -14.14 4.18
C SER A 109 -8.84 -14.94 5.42
N ILE A 110 -9.05 -14.40 6.62
CA ILE A 110 -8.75 -15.11 7.88
C ILE A 110 -9.66 -16.33 8.05
N GLU A 111 -10.95 -16.21 7.75
CA GLU A 111 -11.89 -17.34 7.84
C GLU A 111 -11.59 -18.43 6.80
N LEU A 112 -11.19 -18.05 5.58
CA LEU A 112 -10.68 -19.00 4.58
C LEU A 112 -9.43 -19.74 5.08
N ALA A 113 -8.48 -19.02 5.69
CA ALA A 113 -7.27 -19.63 6.24
C ALA A 113 -7.57 -20.61 7.38
N LYS A 114 -8.56 -20.30 8.24
CA LYS A 114 -9.01 -21.21 9.31
C LYS A 114 -9.72 -22.45 8.76
N SER A 115 -10.48 -22.27 7.68
CA SER A 115 -11.31 -23.34 7.12
C SER A 115 -10.50 -24.35 6.31
N PHE A 116 -9.46 -23.90 5.62
CA PHE A 116 -8.69 -24.72 4.68
C PHE A 116 -7.21 -24.91 5.04
N GLY A 117 -6.68 -24.10 5.97
CA GLY A 117 -5.30 -24.17 6.43
C GLY A 117 -5.11 -25.08 7.65
N GLY A 118 -3.98 -24.92 8.33
CA GLY A 118 -3.68 -25.59 9.60
C GLY A 118 -4.02 -24.73 10.83
N ASP A 119 -3.77 -25.28 12.02
CA ASP A 119 -4.12 -24.65 13.31
C ASP A 119 -3.57 -23.23 13.52
N SER A 120 -2.46 -22.90 12.85
CA SER A 120 -1.82 -21.58 12.94
C SER A 120 -2.15 -20.63 11.78
N SER A 121 -2.79 -21.12 10.72
CA SER A 121 -3.01 -20.39 9.46
C SER A 121 -3.82 -19.12 9.66
N GLY A 122 -4.93 -19.18 10.40
CA GLY A 122 -5.74 -18.00 10.69
C GLY A 122 -4.97 -16.88 11.41
N LYS A 123 -4.06 -17.25 12.34
CA LYS A 123 -3.22 -16.28 13.06
C LYS A 123 -2.14 -15.70 12.14
N PHE A 124 -1.52 -16.54 11.34
CA PHE A 124 -0.49 -16.14 10.37
C PHE A 124 -1.07 -15.15 9.35
N VAL A 125 -2.16 -15.51 8.66
CA VAL A 125 -2.81 -14.66 7.66
C VAL A 125 -3.26 -13.32 8.25
N ASN A 126 -3.86 -13.33 9.44
CA ASN A 126 -4.22 -12.10 10.16
C ASN A 126 -3.01 -11.21 10.44
N GLY A 127 -1.88 -11.80 10.84
CA GLY A 127 -0.64 -11.07 11.12
C GLY A 127 -0.09 -10.36 9.88
N VAL A 128 -0.05 -11.05 8.75
CA VAL A 128 0.46 -10.50 7.48
C VAL A 128 -0.47 -9.43 6.94
N LEU A 129 -1.76 -9.74 6.71
CA LEU A 129 -2.73 -8.79 6.16
C LEU A 129 -2.92 -7.57 7.08
N GLY A 130 -2.92 -7.78 8.40
CA GLY A 130 -3.03 -6.70 9.37
C GLY A 130 -1.83 -5.76 9.35
N THR A 131 -0.62 -6.27 9.07
CA THR A 131 0.59 -5.45 8.92
C THR A 131 0.49 -4.57 7.68
N VAL A 132 0.17 -5.18 6.53
CA VAL A 132 -0.05 -4.43 5.29
C VAL A 132 -1.17 -3.40 5.46
N TYR A 133 -2.31 -3.77 6.02
CA TYR A 133 -3.46 -2.89 6.18
C TYR A 133 -3.14 -1.56 6.89
N ARG A 134 -2.28 -1.59 7.90
CA ARG A 134 -1.93 -0.39 8.67
C ARG A 134 -0.71 0.35 8.16
N GLU A 135 0.16 -0.31 7.38
CA GLU A 135 1.14 0.40 6.55
C GLU A 135 0.46 1.20 5.43
N LEU A 136 -0.64 0.69 4.86
CA LEU A 136 -1.50 1.41 3.92
C LEU A 136 -2.27 2.60 4.56
N GLY A 137 -2.09 2.89 5.85
CA GLY A 137 -2.80 3.95 6.56
C GLY A 137 -4.22 3.57 7.01
N GLU A 138 -4.54 2.27 7.09
CA GLU A 138 -5.85 1.75 7.49
C GLU A 138 -7.01 2.32 6.65
N PRO A 139 -6.96 2.19 5.31
CA PRO A 139 -8.00 2.73 4.44
C PRO A 139 -9.39 2.17 4.80
N GLY A 140 -10.42 3.02 4.81
CA GLY A 140 -11.78 2.61 5.17
C GLY A 140 -11.97 2.33 6.67
N LYS A 141 -11.09 2.82 7.55
CA LYS A 141 -11.29 2.75 9.00
C LYS A 141 -12.65 3.32 9.44
N ASP A 142 -13.12 4.34 8.72
CA ASP A 142 -14.40 5.03 8.94
C ASP A 142 -15.61 4.28 8.36
N ASP A 143 -15.39 3.33 7.43
CA ASP A 143 -16.43 2.49 6.84
C ASP A 143 -16.74 1.30 7.76
N LYS A 144 -17.51 1.61 8.81
CA LYS A 144 -18.29 0.72 9.69
C LYS A 144 -17.66 -0.62 10.04
N GLY A 145 -16.73 -0.53 10.97
CA GLY A 145 -16.35 -1.57 11.92
C GLY A 145 -15.65 -0.88 13.07
N LYS A 146 -16.41 -0.05 13.80
CA LYS A 146 -15.97 0.60 15.02
C LYS A 146 -15.60 -0.50 16.03
N LYS A 147 -14.31 -0.71 16.28
CA LYS A 147 -13.90 -0.47 17.66
C LYS A 147 -14.00 1.03 17.80
N GLU A 148 -15.17 1.49 18.23
CA GLU A 148 -15.32 2.85 18.71
C GLU A 148 -14.31 2.92 19.85
N TYR A 149 -13.15 3.52 19.60
CA TYR A 149 -12.38 3.99 20.73
C TYR A 149 -13.26 5.07 21.30
N ASP A 150 -13.96 4.75 22.40
CA ASP A 150 -14.90 5.66 23.08
C ASP A 150 -14.28 7.04 23.35
N ASN A 151 -12.94 7.15 23.30
CA ASN A 151 -12.21 8.40 23.14
C ASN A 151 -10.99 8.24 22.23
N ILE A 152 -11.11 8.59 20.94
CA ILE A 152 -9.94 8.70 20.03
C ILE A 152 -8.91 9.70 20.56
N ASP A 153 -9.35 10.74 21.28
CA ASP A 153 -8.48 11.73 21.93
C ASP A 153 -7.62 11.18 23.08
N LYS A 154 -7.93 9.97 23.59
CA LYS A 154 -7.11 9.30 24.61
C LYS A 154 -6.08 8.35 24.02
N LEU A 155 -6.11 8.09 22.71
CA LEU A 155 -5.08 7.28 22.08
C LEU A 155 -3.73 8.00 22.17
N PRO A 156 -2.62 7.28 22.38
CA PRO A 156 -1.28 7.83 22.23
C PRO A 156 -1.19 8.58 20.90
N LYS A 157 -0.68 9.82 20.94
CA LYS A 157 -0.50 10.65 19.75
C LYS A 157 0.94 10.54 19.26
N GLU A 158 1.09 10.25 17.98
CA GLU A 158 2.37 10.33 17.27
C GLU A 158 2.32 11.51 16.30
N GLU A 159 3.27 12.42 16.44
CA GLU A 159 3.47 13.51 15.50
C GLU A 159 4.41 13.05 14.39
N LEU A 160 3.95 13.25 13.16
CA LEU A 160 4.70 13.02 11.96
C LEU A 160 4.81 14.33 11.18
N VAL A 161 5.87 14.43 10.41
CA VAL A 161 6.09 15.54 9.49
C VAL A 161 6.39 14.99 8.11
N GLY A 162 5.84 15.65 7.09
CA GLY A 162 6.10 15.33 5.71
C GLY A 162 6.23 16.56 4.83
N ALA A 163 6.59 16.33 3.57
CA ALA A 163 6.77 17.42 2.62
C ALA A 163 6.49 17.01 1.17
N VAL A 164 5.90 17.95 0.43
CA VAL A 164 5.89 17.95 -1.03
C VAL A 164 7.12 18.72 -1.48
N VAL A 165 8.07 18.03 -2.11
CA VAL A 165 9.34 18.63 -2.53
C VAL A 165 9.28 18.96 -4.01
N ALA A 166 9.45 20.23 -4.35
CA ALA A 166 9.46 20.71 -5.70
C ALA A 166 10.85 21.20 -6.13
N ARG A 167 11.16 21.05 -7.41
CA ARG A 167 12.26 21.78 -8.06
C ARG A 167 11.74 22.46 -9.32
N ARG A 168 12.33 23.59 -9.68
CA ARG A 168 12.11 24.25 -10.97
C ARG A 168 13.30 24.01 -11.87
N ASP A 169 13.07 23.58 -13.10
CA ASP A 169 14.15 23.55 -14.09
C ASP A 169 14.55 24.99 -14.45
N GLY A 170 15.85 25.27 -14.37
CA GLY A 170 16.37 26.62 -14.58
C GLY A 170 16.22 27.12 -16.01
N LYS A 171 16.00 26.24 -16.99
CA LYS A 171 15.85 26.59 -18.41
C LYS A 171 14.39 26.66 -18.83
N SER A 172 13.61 25.61 -18.57
CA SER A 172 12.20 25.54 -19.01
C SER A 172 11.23 26.21 -18.04
N LYS A 173 11.64 26.48 -16.79
CA LYS A 173 10.77 26.85 -15.66
C LYS A 173 9.71 25.80 -15.31
N GLU A 174 9.81 24.60 -15.89
CA GLU A 174 8.95 23.48 -15.53
C GLU A 174 9.18 23.07 -14.08
N ILE A 175 8.11 22.61 -13.45
CA ILE A 175 8.10 22.23 -12.03
C ILE A 175 8.04 20.71 -11.98
N PHE A 176 8.93 20.13 -11.19
CA PHE A 176 8.95 18.71 -10.91
C PHE A 176 8.73 18.49 -9.42
N LEU A 177 7.91 17.49 -9.09
CA LEU A 177 7.69 17.02 -7.74
C LEU A 177 8.52 15.76 -7.50
N ALA A 178 9.25 15.70 -6.38
CA ALA A 178 9.88 14.48 -5.93
C ALA A 178 8.89 13.67 -5.11
N LEU A 179 8.70 12.42 -5.49
CA LEU A 179 7.90 11.44 -4.76
C LEU A 179 8.77 10.24 -4.41
N VAL A 180 8.42 9.58 -3.31
CA VAL A 180 8.98 8.29 -2.93
C VAL A 180 7.97 7.20 -3.24
N HIS A 181 8.48 6.05 -3.68
CA HIS A 181 7.69 4.87 -3.94
C HIS A 181 7.83 3.92 -2.76
N ASP A 182 6.71 3.55 -2.18
CA ASP A 182 6.69 2.55 -1.13
C ASP A 182 6.67 1.14 -1.70
N VAL A 183 6.99 0.23 -0.79
CA VAL A 183 7.03 -1.19 -1.05
C VAL A 183 5.69 -1.82 -1.44
N PHE A 184 4.57 -1.08 -1.33
CA PHE A 184 3.21 -1.50 -1.68
C PHE A 184 2.78 -1.02 -3.07
N GLY A 185 3.68 -0.40 -3.83
CA GLY A 185 3.39 0.06 -5.18
C GLY A 185 2.76 1.44 -5.24
N PHE A 186 2.78 2.21 -4.15
CA PHE A 186 2.20 3.55 -4.12
C PHE A 186 3.29 4.63 -4.14
N TRP A 187 3.04 5.69 -4.92
CA TRP A 187 3.80 6.93 -4.85
C TRP A 187 3.23 7.83 -3.76
N THR A 188 4.11 8.41 -2.94
CA THR A 188 3.73 9.24 -1.82
C THR A 188 4.76 10.33 -1.55
N PHE A 189 4.43 11.22 -0.63
CA PHE A 189 5.30 12.30 -0.16
C PHE A 189 6.25 11.79 0.90
N THR A 190 7.37 12.49 1.07
CA THR A 190 8.29 12.18 2.16
C THR A 190 7.59 12.38 3.49
N LYS A 191 7.67 11.42 4.42
CA LYS A 191 7.03 11.53 5.74
C LYS A 191 7.71 10.64 6.78
N GLY A 192 7.80 11.13 8.01
CA GLY A 192 8.16 10.27 9.13
C GLY A 192 7.95 10.91 10.49
N HIS A 193 8.36 10.20 11.53
CA HIS A 193 8.20 10.66 12.91
C HIS A 193 8.97 11.96 13.18
N LEU A 194 8.29 12.89 13.83
CA LEU A 194 8.90 14.07 14.41
C LEU A 194 9.62 13.66 15.71
N GLU A 195 10.88 14.05 15.85
CA GLU A 195 11.65 13.71 17.04
C GLU A 195 11.24 14.57 18.25
N LYS A 196 11.46 14.05 19.45
CA LYS A 196 11.04 14.73 20.68
C LYS A 196 11.80 16.05 20.85
N GLY A 197 11.07 17.17 20.80
CA GLY A 197 11.63 18.51 20.92
C GLY A 197 12.23 19.06 19.62
N GLU A 198 12.04 18.37 18.50
CA GLU A 198 12.43 18.83 17.17
C GLU A 198 11.45 19.89 16.66
N ASP A 199 11.98 20.96 16.06
CA ASP A 199 11.16 21.92 15.32
C ASP A 199 10.54 21.24 14.09
N ILE A 200 9.28 21.55 13.79
CA ILE A 200 8.54 20.86 12.74
C ILE A 200 9.15 21.08 11.36
N GLU A 201 9.67 22.28 11.05
CA GLU A 201 10.29 22.54 9.75
C GLU A 201 11.65 21.85 9.64
N ASP A 202 12.40 21.78 10.74
CA ASP A 202 13.67 21.05 10.78
C ASP A 202 13.46 19.54 10.64
N GLY A 203 12.40 18.99 11.25
CA GLY A 203 11.97 17.61 11.03
C GLY A 203 11.60 17.33 9.57
N ALA A 204 10.90 18.27 8.91
CA ALA A 204 10.60 18.15 7.48
C ALA A 204 11.90 18.10 6.65
N LYS A 205 12.85 19.02 6.90
CA LYS A 205 14.15 19.03 6.20
C LYS A 205 14.93 17.74 6.43
N ARG A 206 14.93 17.22 7.66
CA ARG A 206 15.58 15.96 8.00
C ARG A 206 14.98 14.80 7.22
N LYS A 207 13.64 14.68 7.17
CA LYS A 207 12.96 13.62 6.41
C LYS A 207 13.20 13.70 4.90
N ILE A 208 13.15 14.91 4.33
CA ILE A 208 13.52 15.13 2.93
C ILE A 208 14.95 14.65 2.66
N LYS A 209 15.89 14.95 3.56
CA LYS A 209 17.29 14.55 3.40
C LYS A 209 17.47 13.03 3.52
N GLU A 210 16.80 12.40 4.48
CA GLU A 210 16.84 10.94 4.70
C GLU A 210 16.25 10.19 3.50
N GLU A 211 15.06 10.59 3.03
CA GLU A 211 14.31 9.81 2.03
C GLU A 211 14.65 10.19 0.58
N LEU A 212 15.05 11.43 0.31
CA LEU A 212 15.36 11.88 -1.06
C LEU A 212 16.85 12.16 -1.28
N GLY A 213 17.67 12.20 -0.24
CA GLY A 213 19.10 12.50 -0.36
C GLY A 213 19.41 13.96 -0.75
N VAL A 214 18.39 14.83 -0.71
CA VAL A 214 18.48 16.26 -1.06
C VAL A 214 19.13 17.05 0.08
N LYS A 215 19.97 18.03 -0.26
CA LYS A 215 20.74 18.82 0.71
C LYS A 215 20.30 20.28 0.76
N LYS A 216 19.98 20.88 -0.38
CA LYS A 216 19.59 22.30 -0.48
C LYS A 216 18.08 22.43 -0.34
N ILE A 217 17.58 22.43 0.89
CA ILE A 217 16.14 22.43 1.18
C ILE A 217 15.72 23.79 1.70
N LYS A 218 14.69 24.38 1.10
CA LYS A 218 14.00 25.54 1.63
C LYS A 218 12.55 25.16 1.90
N ILE A 219 12.13 25.20 3.17
CA ILE A 219 10.71 25.07 3.52
C ILE A 219 10.02 26.38 3.19
N SER A 220 8.90 26.31 2.47
CA SER A 220 8.13 27.47 2.02
C SER A 220 6.94 27.73 2.95
N LYS A 221 6.05 26.75 3.14
CA LYS A 221 4.90 26.86 4.05
C LYS A 221 4.26 25.53 4.36
N LYS A 222 3.45 25.45 5.43
CA LYS A 222 2.52 24.34 5.67
C LYS A 222 1.40 24.37 4.61
N ILE A 223 1.13 23.21 4.00
CA ILE A 223 0.14 23.03 2.92
C ILE A 223 -1.02 22.13 3.31
N GLY A 224 -0.92 21.43 4.44
CA GLY A 224 -2.05 20.68 4.98
C GLY A 224 -1.65 19.72 6.07
N GLU A 225 -2.61 18.92 6.49
CA GLU A 225 -2.45 17.92 7.52
C GLU A 225 -3.38 16.73 7.28
N ASN A 226 -3.00 15.59 7.83
CA ASN A 226 -3.80 14.37 7.77
C ASN A 226 -3.74 13.66 9.13
N GLU A 227 -4.88 13.10 9.57
CA GLU A 227 -4.94 12.25 10.75
C GLU A 227 -5.45 10.87 10.37
N TYR A 228 -4.72 9.84 10.81
CA TYR A 228 -5.15 8.46 10.71
C TYR A 228 -4.74 7.71 11.97
N ILE A 229 -5.36 6.58 12.23
CA ILE A 229 -4.96 5.73 13.35
C ILE A 229 -4.17 4.56 12.77
N ALA A 230 -3.08 4.20 13.43
CA ALA A 230 -2.28 3.02 13.11
C ALA A 230 -2.23 2.10 14.32
N SER A 231 -2.43 0.80 14.12
CA SER A 231 -2.50 -0.17 15.23
C SER A 231 -1.34 -1.16 15.27
N ASP A 232 -0.28 -0.86 16.02
CA ASP A 232 0.84 -1.78 16.19
C ASP A 232 0.45 -3.01 17.08
N PRO A 233 0.90 -4.24 16.77
CA PRO A 233 0.59 -5.43 17.57
C PRO A 233 1.13 -5.39 19.01
N LYS A 234 2.22 -4.66 19.26
CA LYS A 234 2.88 -4.56 20.57
C LYS A 234 2.39 -3.34 21.35
N THR A 235 2.31 -2.18 20.70
CA THR A 235 1.96 -0.91 21.38
C THR A 235 0.48 -0.54 21.27
N GLY A 236 -0.27 -1.21 20.40
CA GLY A 236 -1.69 -0.98 20.20
C GLY A 236 -1.99 0.21 19.28
N PRO A 237 -3.23 0.70 19.31
CA PRO A 237 -3.70 1.80 18.46
C PRO A 237 -3.08 3.14 18.85
N THR A 238 -2.58 3.86 17.87
CA THR A 238 -1.98 5.19 18.02
C THR A 238 -2.60 6.13 17.00
N ARG A 239 -2.90 7.36 17.42
CA ARG A 239 -3.37 8.43 16.53
C ARG A 239 -2.17 9.13 15.92
N ARG A 240 -1.98 9.00 14.60
CA ARG A 240 -0.93 9.65 13.84
C ARG A 240 -1.46 10.92 13.21
N HIS A 241 -0.79 12.02 13.50
CA HIS A 241 -1.07 13.31 12.89
C HIS A 241 0.15 13.70 12.04
N VAL A 242 -0.07 13.95 10.76
CA VAL A 242 0.99 14.33 9.82
C VAL A 242 0.78 15.78 9.39
N SER A 243 1.78 16.63 9.57
CA SER A 243 1.79 17.97 8.98
C SER A 243 2.66 17.98 7.71
N PHE A 244 2.08 18.45 6.60
CA PHE A 244 2.77 18.54 5.32
C PHE A 244 3.20 19.96 4.99
N PHE A 245 4.43 20.10 4.52
CA PHE A 245 5.02 21.35 4.07
C PHE A 245 5.34 21.32 2.58
N LEU A 246 5.23 22.47 1.93
CA LEU A 246 5.85 22.68 0.62
C LEU A 246 7.32 23.01 0.83
N ALA A 247 8.19 22.27 0.17
CA ALA A 247 9.62 22.50 0.17
C ALA A 247 10.13 22.69 -1.26
N GLU A 248 11.12 23.55 -1.43
CA GLU A 248 11.79 23.78 -2.71
C GLU A 248 13.26 23.41 -2.62
N THR A 249 13.78 22.86 -3.71
CA THR A 249 15.21 22.53 -3.84
C THR A 249 15.76 22.88 -5.22
N SER A 250 17.08 23.06 -5.26
CA SER A 250 17.86 23.15 -6.50
C SER A 250 18.65 21.87 -6.80
N ASP A 251 18.58 20.86 -5.92
CA ASP A 251 19.24 19.59 -6.17
C ASP A 251 18.41 18.76 -7.17
N VAL A 252 19.12 18.07 -8.08
CA VAL A 252 18.50 17.22 -9.12
C VAL A 252 18.66 15.75 -8.78
N ALA A 253 19.77 15.35 -8.18
CA ALA A 253 20.01 13.96 -7.82
C ALA A 253 19.15 13.57 -6.61
N LEU A 254 18.36 12.51 -6.78
CA LEU A 254 17.68 11.82 -5.69
C LEU A 254 18.53 10.61 -5.28
N LYS A 255 18.63 10.37 -3.99
CA LYS A 255 19.25 9.17 -3.44
C LYS A 255 18.40 8.70 -2.26
N LEU A 256 17.61 7.66 -2.52
CA LEU A 256 16.85 6.99 -1.49
C LEU A 256 17.81 6.32 -0.50
N ASP A 257 17.66 6.60 0.80
CA ASP A 257 18.30 5.81 1.84
C ASP A 257 17.50 4.52 2.02
N SER A 258 18.18 3.38 2.14
CA SER A 258 17.59 2.03 2.06
C SER A 258 16.73 1.62 3.28
N SER A 259 16.29 2.58 4.09
CA SER A 259 15.54 2.35 5.32
C SER A 259 14.11 2.83 5.21
N GLY A 260 13.15 2.07 5.75
CA GLY A 260 11.80 2.57 6.01
C GLY A 260 10.71 2.20 5.01
N GLY A 261 10.84 1.07 4.29
CA GLY A 261 9.75 0.57 3.44
C GLY A 261 9.55 1.36 2.14
N LEU A 262 10.59 2.05 1.68
CA LEU A 262 10.65 2.72 0.39
C LEU A 262 11.60 1.96 -0.53
N ASP A 263 11.27 1.89 -1.83
CA ASP A 263 12.11 1.20 -2.82
C ASP A 263 12.44 2.01 -4.08
N ASP A 264 11.84 3.19 -4.29
CA ASP A 264 12.24 4.14 -5.34
C ASP A 264 12.02 5.61 -4.93
N ALA A 265 12.68 6.54 -5.61
CA ALA A 265 12.50 7.98 -5.47
C ALA A 265 12.73 8.68 -6.81
N ARG A 266 11.72 9.42 -7.31
CA ARG A 266 11.73 9.98 -8.66
C ARG A 266 11.12 11.37 -8.73
N TRP A 267 11.55 12.12 -9.76
CA TRP A 267 10.93 13.38 -10.17
C TRP A 267 9.82 13.11 -11.16
N PHE A 268 8.71 13.82 -11.00
CA PHE A 268 7.56 13.78 -11.90
C PHE A 268 7.09 15.19 -12.23
N ASP A 269 6.68 15.41 -13.47
CA ASP A 269 5.91 16.61 -13.82
C ASP A 269 4.45 16.49 -13.35
N PHE A 270 3.66 17.55 -13.50
CA PHE A 270 2.27 17.53 -13.04
C PHE A 270 1.37 16.57 -13.81
N GLU A 271 1.60 16.34 -15.11
CA GLU A 271 0.80 15.40 -15.89
C GLU A 271 1.07 13.97 -15.43
N GLU A 272 2.35 13.62 -15.24
CA GLU A 272 2.76 12.32 -14.73
C GLU A 272 2.16 12.04 -13.35
N VAL A 273 2.16 13.01 -12.44
CA VAL A 273 1.67 12.79 -11.06
C VAL A 273 0.19 12.39 -11.02
N TYR A 274 -0.66 12.93 -11.90
CA TYR A 274 -2.09 12.58 -11.91
C TYR A 274 -2.36 11.12 -12.32
N GLU A 275 -1.43 10.50 -13.03
CA GLU A 275 -1.51 9.10 -13.47
C GLU A 275 -0.90 8.12 -12.47
N LEU A 276 -0.23 8.62 -11.41
CA LEU A 276 0.41 7.76 -10.42
C LEU A 276 -0.61 7.09 -9.49
N LYS A 277 -0.32 5.84 -9.14
CA LYS A 277 -0.99 5.11 -8.05
C LYS A 277 -0.57 5.75 -6.72
N MET A 278 -1.41 6.66 -6.19
CA MET A 278 -1.19 7.37 -4.92
C MET A 278 -2.30 7.07 -3.92
N TYR A 279 -2.01 7.24 -2.63
CA TYR A 279 -3.04 7.11 -1.61
C TYR A 279 -4.13 8.19 -1.75
N PRO A 280 -5.43 7.84 -1.61
CA PRO A 280 -6.51 8.80 -1.79
C PRO A 280 -6.49 9.98 -0.80
N ASP A 281 -6.04 9.73 0.43
CA ASP A 281 -6.02 10.68 1.54
C ASP A 281 -4.99 11.81 1.34
N ILE A 282 -3.93 11.59 0.57
CA ILE A 282 -2.90 12.61 0.28
C ILE A 282 -3.20 13.44 -0.98
N LYS A 283 -4.25 13.13 -1.75
CA LYS A 283 -4.57 13.86 -3.00
C LYS A 283 -4.88 15.33 -2.77
N HIS A 284 -5.57 15.67 -1.68
CA HIS A 284 -5.87 17.07 -1.36
C HIS A 284 -4.60 17.89 -1.02
N ILE A 285 -3.59 17.24 -0.43
CA ILE A 285 -2.28 17.86 -0.16
C ILE A 285 -1.55 18.12 -1.47
N LEU A 286 -1.63 17.19 -2.42
CA LEU A 286 -1.06 17.36 -3.77
C LEU A 286 -1.68 18.57 -4.48
N GLU A 287 -3.01 18.64 -4.51
CA GLU A 287 -3.75 19.72 -5.17
C GLU A 287 -3.35 21.08 -4.59
N THR A 288 -3.31 21.18 -3.26
CA THR A 288 -2.87 22.39 -2.57
C THR A 288 -1.43 22.76 -2.93
N ALA A 289 -0.51 21.79 -2.99
CA ALA A 289 0.88 22.05 -3.39
C ALA A 289 0.99 22.56 -4.83
N ILE A 290 0.27 21.95 -5.78
CA ILE A 290 0.26 22.34 -7.19
C ILE A 290 -0.29 23.76 -7.36
N GLU A 291 -1.39 24.10 -6.68
CA GLU A 291 -1.96 25.45 -6.70
C GLU A 291 -0.96 26.51 -6.21
N GLU A 292 -0.20 26.18 -5.17
CA GLU A 292 0.80 27.09 -4.61
C GLU A 292 2.03 27.24 -5.50
N LEU A 293 2.46 26.17 -6.16
CA LEU A 293 3.60 26.20 -7.08
C LEU A 293 3.30 26.94 -8.40
N LYS A 294 2.02 27.04 -8.77
CA LYS A 294 1.55 27.79 -9.95
C LYS A 294 1.42 29.30 -9.72
N LYS A 295 1.46 29.77 -8.47
CA LYS A 295 1.48 31.20 -8.13
C LYS A 295 2.85 31.80 -8.42
#